data_AF-A0A2T4J5I8-F1
#
_entry.id   AF-A0A2T4J5I8-F1
#
_cell.length_a   1.000
_cell.length_b   1.000
_cell.length_c   1.000
_cell.angle_alpha   90.00
_cell.angle_beta   90.00
_cell.angle_gamma   90.00
#
_symmetry.space_group_name_H-M   'P 1'
#
loop_
_entity.id
_entity.type
_entity.pdbx_description
1 polymer ?
#
loop_
_entity_poly.entity_id
_entity_poly.type
_entity_poly.pdbx_seq_one_letter_code
_entity_poly.pdbx_strand_id
1 'polypeptide(L)' 'MRKKKQTPQKGMTMLTMIENLKDAARKRALYRQTRDEIARMPLDVALDLDIYPGDADRIAWTAVYGRG' A
#
# COMPACT_ATOMS: atom_id res chain seq x y z
N MET A 1 29.41 27.64 21.58
CA MET A 1 28.69 26.36 21.82
C MET A 1 28.39 25.70 20.47
N ARG A 2 29.13 24.65 20.07
CA ARG A 2 28.95 23.97 18.78
C ARG A 2 27.99 22.79 18.99
N LYS A 3 26.75 22.87 18.49
CA LYS A 3 25.83 21.71 18.56
C LYS A 3 26.42 20.59 17.70
N LYS A 4 26.75 19.46 18.34
CA LYS A 4 27.20 18.25 17.64
C LYS A 4 26.04 17.78 16.74
N LYS A 5 26.26 17.71 15.42
CA LYS A 5 25.36 17.04 14.50
C LYS A 5 25.40 15.55 14.84
N GLN A 6 24.33 15.04 15.42
CA GLN A 6 24.22 13.63 15.77
C GLN A 6 24.11 12.84 14.46
N THR A 7 25.14 12.06 14.15
CA THR A 7 25.13 11.16 13.00
C THR A 7 24.13 10.03 13.26
N PRO A 8 23.26 9.69 12.30
CA PRO A 8 22.33 8.57 12.47
C PRO A 8 23.12 7.27 12.66
N GLN A 9 22.84 6.55 13.75
CA GLN A 9 23.50 5.29 14.08
C GLN A 9 23.11 4.22 13.04
N LYS A 10 24.12 3.67 12.36
CA LYS A 10 24.02 2.63 11.31
C LYS A 10 23.18 1.40 11.69
N GLY A 11 23.05 1.10 12.99
CA GLY A 11 22.20 0.01 13.50
C GLY A 11 20.71 0.32 13.45
N MET A 12 20.30 1.58 13.70
CA MET A 12 18.90 2.01 13.57
C MET A 12 18.45 1.99 12.11
N THR A 13 19.31 2.40 11.17
CA THR A 13 18.96 2.50 9.74
C THR A 13 18.69 1.14 9.09
N MET A 14 19.41 0.08 9.49
CA MET A 14 19.17 -1.27 8.98
C MET A 14 17.88 -1.88 9.54
N LEU A 15 17.60 -1.65 10.84
CA LEU A 15 16.32 -2.01 11.46
C LEU A 15 15.14 -1.34 10.74
N THR A 16 15.27 -0.04 10.44
CA THR A 16 14.25 0.69 9.66
C THR A 16 14.10 0.15 8.23
N MET A 17 15.16 -0.37 7.60
CA MET A 17 15.05 -0.92 6.26
C MET A 17 14.26 -2.24 6.24
N ILE A 18 14.48 -3.11 7.22
CA ILE A 18 13.71 -4.35 7.36
C ILE A 18 12.24 -4.02 7.68
N GLU A 19 11.98 -3.03 8.53
CA GLU A 19 10.62 -2.57 8.82
C GLU A 19 9.93 -2.01 7.58
N ASN A 20 10.61 -1.16 6.82
CA ASN A 20 10.10 -0.62 5.56
C ASN A 20 9.78 -1.73 4.54
N LEU A 21 10.62 -2.77 4.45
CA LEU A 21 10.37 -3.92 3.58
C LEU A 21 9.15 -4.72 4.05
N LYS A 22 8.99 -4.95 5.36
CA LYS A 22 7.80 -5.61 5.92
C LYS A 22 6.53 -4.82 5.61
N ASP A 23 6.58 -3.51 5.74
CA ASP A 23 5.44 -2.64 5.44
C ASP A 23 5.10 -2.62 3.96
N ALA A 24 6.11 -2.55 3.08
CA ALA A 24 5.94 -2.63 1.64
C ALA A 24 5.32 -3.96 1.22
N ALA A 25 5.78 -5.09 1.80
CA ALA A 25 5.22 -6.41 1.56
C ALA A 25 3.76 -6.50 2.02
N ARG A 26 3.43 -5.95 3.20
CA ARG A 26 2.07 -5.91 3.72
C ARG A 26 1.14 -5.11 2.79
N LYS A 27 1.56 -3.91 2.38
CA LYS A 27 0.80 -3.09 1.43
C LYS A 27 0.61 -3.80 0.09
N ARG A 28 1.64 -4.47 -0.43
CA ARG A 28 1.54 -5.22 -1.68
C ARG A 28 0.55 -6.38 -1.57
N ALA A 29 0.53 -7.11 -0.46
CA ALA A 29 -0.43 -8.17 -0.23
C ALA A 29 -1.87 -7.63 -0.20
N LEU A 30 -2.11 -6.54 0.54
CA LEU A 30 -3.42 -5.86 0.59
C LEU A 30 -3.86 -5.37 -0.79
N TYR A 31 -2.99 -4.70 -1.54
CA TYR A 31 -3.32 -4.23 -2.90
C TYR A 31 -3.75 -5.37 -3.81
N ARG A 32 -3.02 -6.49 -3.82
CA ARG A 32 -3.37 -7.65 -4.65
C ARG A 32 -4.71 -8.25 -4.25
N GLN A 33 -4.95 -8.38 -2.94
CA GLN A 33 -6.22 -8.87 -2.42
C GLN A 33 -7.38 -7.96 -2.84
N THR A 34 -7.30 -6.66 -2.57
CA THR A 34 -8.35 -5.69 -2.89
C THR A 34 -8.62 -5.62 -4.40
N ARG A 35 -7.57 -5.59 -5.22
CA ARG A 35 -7.71 -5.62 -6.69
C ARG A 35 -8.46 -6.87 -7.13
N ASP A 36 -8.05 -8.02 -6.62
CA ASP A 36 -8.63 -9.30 -7.01
C ASP A 36 -10.09 -9.45 -6.58
N GLU A 37 -10.45 -8.93 -5.41
CA GLU A 37 -11.83 -8.89 -4.93
C GLU A 37 -12.70 -8.00 -5.84
N ILE A 38 -12.21 -6.81 -6.23
CA ILE A 38 -12.94 -5.92 -7.14
C ILE A 38 -13.04 -6.53 -8.54
N ALA A 39 -11.94 -7.06 -9.07
CA ALA A 39 -11.90 -7.62 -10.42
C ALA A 39 -12.78 -8.87 -10.58
N ARG A 40 -13.00 -9.61 -9.49
CA ARG A 40 -13.84 -10.82 -9.46
C ARG A 40 -15.24 -10.55 -8.91
N MET A 41 -15.59 -9.29 -8.68
CA MET A 41 -16.90 -8.92 -8.14
C MET A 41 -18.01 -9.38 -9.10
N PRO A 42 -19.07 -10.05 -8.59
CA PRO A 42 -20.26 -10.35 -9.38
C PRO A 42 -20.84 -9.07 -9.99
N LEU A 43 -21.33 -9.16 -11.23
CA LEU A 43 -21.77 -7.99 -12.00
C LEU A 43 -22.95 -7.26 -11.33
N ASP A 44 -23.89 -8.01 -10.76
CA ASP A 44 -25.02 -7.47 -9.99
C ASP A 44 -24.55 -6.63 -8.80
N VAL A 45 -23.62 -7.16 -8.00
CA VAL A 45 -23.03 -6.43 -6.87
C VAL A 45 -22.24 -5.20 -7.34
N ALA A 46 -21.51 -5.32 -8.44
CA ALA A 46 -20.74 -4.23 -9.01
C ALA A 46 -21.65 -3.07 -9.46
N LEU A 47 -22.79 -3.39 -10.08
CA LEU A 47 -23.79 -2.41 -10.49
C LEU A 47 -24.47 -1.74 -9.29
N ASP A 48 -24.81 -2.49 -8.25
CA ASP A 48 -25.42 -1.95 -7.03
C ASP A 48 -24.50 -0.97 -6.30
N LEU A 49 -23.19 -1.21 -6.34
CA LEU A 49 -22.17 -0.37 -5.70
C LEU A 49 -21.65 0.76 -6.59
N ASP A 50 -22.12 0.87 -7.83
CA ASP A 50 -21.59 1.79 -8.85
C ASP A 50 -20.06 1.63 -9.03
N ILE A 51 -19.59 0.37 -9.06
CA ILE A 51 -18.19 0.00 -9.25
C ILE A 51 -18.04 -0.64 -10.62
N TYR A 52 -17.10 -0.12 -11.42
CA TYR A 52 -16.64 -0.79 -12.63
C TYR A 52 -15.46 -1.73 -12.31
N PRO A 53 -15.60 -3.08 -12.42
CA PRO A 53 -14.50 -4.00 -12.11
C PRO A 53 -13.24 -3.79 -12.94
N GLY A 54 -13.36 -3.22 -14.15
CA GLY A 54 -12.22 -2.86 -14.98
C GLY A 54 -11.32 -1.78 -14.37
N ASP A 55 -11.80 -1.02 -13.38
CA ASP A 55 -11.02 -0.05 -12.61
C ASP A 55 -10.36 -0.65 -11.35
N ALA A 56 -10.40 -1.98 -11.17
CA ALA A 56 -9.88 -2.67 -9.98
C ALA A 56 -8.47 -2.22 -9.58
N ASP A 57 -7.55 -2.08 -10.55
CA ASP A 57 -6.19 -1.63 -10.28
C ASP A 57 -6.14 -0.20 -9.73
N ARG A 58 -6.89 0.73 -10.34
CA ARG A 58 -6.93 2.14 -9.93
C ARG A 58 -7.55 2.31 -8.55
N ILE A 59 -8.64 1.59 -8.29
CA ILE A 59 -9.35 1.64 -7.00
C ILE A 59 -8.48 1.03 -5.90
N ALA A 60 -7.93 -0.17 -6.12
CA ALA A 60 -7.08 -0.85 -5.14
C ALA A 60 -5.80 -0.05 -4.85
N TRP A 61 -5.19 0.55 -5.87
CA TRP A 61 -4.01 1.40 -5.68
C TRP A 61 -4.34 2.59 -4.78
N THR A 62 -5.42 3.31 -5.10
CA THR A 62 -5.85 4.49 -4.34
C THR A 62 -6.18 4.14 -2.89
N ALA A 63 -6.82 2.99 -2.66
CA ALA A 63 -7.19 2.52 -1.32
C ALA A 63 -5.96 2.17 -0.45
N VAL A 64 -4.92 1.58 -1.03
CA VAL A 64 -3.76 1.06 -0.27
C VAL A 64 -2.60 2.05 -0.18
N TYR A 65 -2.35 2.78 -1.25
CA TYR A 65 -1.20 3.68 -1.37
C TYR A 65 -1.58 5.16 -1.29
N GLY A 66 -2.87 5.49 -1.43
CA GLY A 66 -3.36 6.87 -1.54
C GLY A 66 -3.36 7.40 -2.97
N ARG A 67 -3.74 8.67 -3.14
CA ARG A 67 -3.54 9.38 -4.41
C ARG A 67 -2.06 9.78 -4.51
N GLY A 68 -1.44 9.44 -5.64
CA GLY A 68 -0.12 9.97 -6.02
C GLY A 68 -0.17 11.46 -6.30
#